data_AF-A0A162IWF6-F1
#
_entry.id   AF-A0A162IWF6-F1
#
_cell.length_a   1.000
_cell.length_b   1.000
_cell.length_c   1.000
_cell.angle_alpha   90.00
_cell.angle_beta   90.00
_cell.angle_gamma   90.00
#
_symmetry.space_group_name_H-M   'P 1'
#
loop_
_entity.id
_entity.type
_entity.pdbx_description
1 polymer ?
#
loop_
_entity_poly.entity_id
_entity_poly.type
_entity_poly.pdbx_seq_one_letter_code
_entity_poly.pdbx_strand_id
1 'polypeptide(L)'
;MAYNDDSVLARLSSLNESHDSIATAAQWIMFHRRHADRTVQLWMQRLKDSSSTKRLSLMYLANAFSPVVAEASSIAYKGAPAEIQAKLRRVIDVWKDRTIFEPPIQKAIESRLDELDKARGTPRSGFGGSPFSNTSSLPAEFASVVSTHQKITKLAGPLQTITSVATQEYDKQMDPEVAVPSAPVYAARLNGLLKTLANAENAVAECVKARESLVSGLEKLLDNTKTALADERKVAGQLYERKVEIEGKKQQVELAIMQALGPSENSVEAGSGDIGSPHPEPGRPEMEALTPPPLEGDATPKASEALDSLTVIEPATINSIPNEETAITHHQSTILTSSGSNKRRRLDGAEEIVYLADGAGTDAQVADLMKGDSDE
;
A
#
# COMPACT_ATOMS: atom_id res chain seq x y z
N MET A 1 -21.98 33.04 5.81
CA MET A 1 -20.59 33.48 5.51
C MET A 1 -20.44 33.50 4.00
N ALA A 2 -19.84 34.54 3.43
CA ALA A 2 -19.51 34.58 2.01
C ALA A 2 -18.32 33.66 1.68
N TYR A 3 -18.14 33.35 0.39
CA TYR A 3 -16.96 32.67 -0.11
C TYR A 3 -15.86 33.69 -0.44
N ASN A 4 -14.66 33.48 0.10
CA ASN A 4 -13.42 34.11 -0.35
C ASN A 4 -12.23 33.20 -0.01
N ASP A 5 -11.09 33.42 -0.66
CA ASP A 5 -9.90 32.56 -0.51
C ASP A 5 -9.43 32.52 0.96
N ASP A 6 -9.43 33.64 1.68
CA ASP A 6 -9.03 33.68 3.09
C ASP A 6 -9.92 32.81 3.99
N SER A 7 -11.24 32.76 3.75
CA SER A 7 -12.15 31.89 4.51
C SER A 7 -11.90 30.40 4.25
N VAL A 8 -11.49 30.05 3.02
CA VAL A 8 -11.03 28.69 2.69
C VAL A 8 -9.74 28.39 3.44
N LEU A 9 -8.73 29.26 3.31
CA LEU A 9 -7.42 29.09 3.93
C LEU A 9 -7.49 29.04 5.46
N ALA A 10 -8.36 29.84 6.10
CA ALA A 10 -8.62 29.80 7.52
C ALA A 10 -9.25 28.46 7.95
N ARG A 11 -10.26 27.98 7.24
CA ARG A 11 -10.91 26.67 7.50
C ARG A 11 -9.95 25.50 7.32
N LEU A 12 -9.13 25.52 6.25
CA LEU A 12 -8.08 24.54 6.05
C LEU A 12 -7.01 24.61 7.15
N SER A 13 -6.72 25.80 7.68
CA SER A 13 -5.78 25.99 8.79
C SER A 13 -6.32 25.50 10.14
N SER A 14 -7.61 25.65 10.43
CA SER A 14 -8.25 25.16 11.67
C SER A 14 -8.65 23.68 11.65
N LEU A 15 -8.70 23.05 10.47
CA LEU A 15 -9.02 21.63 10.29
C LEU A 15 -8.14 20.71 11.16
N ASN A 16 -8.73 19.73 11.83
CA ASN A 16 -8.02 18.72 12.62
C ASN A 16 -8.58 17.30 12.36
N GLU A 17 -8.08 16.28 13.06
CA GLU A 17 -8.52 14.88 12.86
C GLU A 17 -9.89 14.54 13.48
N SER A 18 -10.57 15.47 14.16
CA SER A 18 -11.90 15.22 14.73
C SER A 18 -13.01 15.21 13.65
N HIS A 19 -13.96 14.30 13.82
CA HIS A 19 -15.09 14.15 12.90
C HIS A 19 -15.89 15.44 12.71
N ASP A 20 -16.12 16.20 13.79
CA ASP A 20 -16.86 17.47 13.74
C ASP A 20 -16.14 18.53 12.89
N SER A 21 -14.82 18.68 13.07
CA SER A 21 -14.00 19.60 12.26
C SER A 21 -14.04 19.24 10.78
N ILE A 22 -13.91 17.95 10.46
CA ILE A 22 -13.92 17.45 9.08
C ILE A 22 -15.31 17.59 8.45
N ALA A 23 -16.38 17.20 9.15
CA ALA A 23 -17.76 17.28 8.67
C ALA A 23 -18.19 18.74 8.44
N THR A 24 -17.91 19.64 9.38
CA THR A 24 -18.23 21.07 9.26
C THR A 24 -17.45 21.76 8.14
N ALA A 25 -16.20 21.33 7.89
CA ALA A 25 -15.44 21.78 6.72
C ALA A 25 -16.02 21.25 5.40
N ALA A 26 -16.30 19.95 5.33
CA ALA A 26 -16.86 19.30 4.14
C ALA A 26 -18.21 19.88 3.73
N GLN A 27 -19.13 20.05 4.69
CA GLN A 27 -20.47 20.61 4.44
C GLN A 27 -20.40 22.06 3.94
N TRP A 28 -19.47 22.88 4.46
CA TRP A 28 -19.26 24.25 3.99
C TRP A 28 -18.68 24.31 2.57
N ILE A 29 -17.82 23.35 2.20
CA ILE A 29 -17.28 23.22 0.83
C ILE A 29 -18.38 22.74 -0.13
N MET A 30 -19.19 21.77 0.25
CA MET A 30 -20.34 21.29 -0.54
C MET A 30 -21.37 22.40 -0.80
N PHE A 31 -21.65 23.25 0.19
CA PHE A 31 -22.48 24.44 0.02
C PHE A 31 -21.90 25.41 -1.02
N HIS A 32 -20.58 25.61 -1.02
CA HIS A 32 -19.87 26.47 -1.97
C HIS A 32 -19.36 25.74 -3.24
N ARG A 33 -20.00 24.64 -3.66
CA ARG A 33 -19.61 23.84 -4.84
C ARG A 33 -19.42 24.62 -6.15
N ARG A 34 -19.99 25.83 -6.28
CA ARG A 34 -19.75 26.75 -7.41
C ARG A 34 -18.29 27.24 -7.51
N HIS A 35 -17.51 27.10 -6.45
CA HIS A 35 -16.10 27.46 -6.37
C HIS A 35 -15.24 26.22 -6.03
N ALA A 36 -15.68 25.03 -6.43
CA ALA A 36 -14.96 23.78 -6.16
C ALA A 36 -13.51 23.85 -6.67
N ASP A 37 -13.29 24.25 -7.92
CA ASP A 37 -11.96 24.28 -8.54
C ASP A 37 -10.98 25.21 -7.81
N ARG A 38 -11.43 26.41 -7.42
CA ARG A 38 -10.62 27.33 -6.61
C ARG A 38 -10.32 26.75 -5.22
N THR A 39 -11.30 26.07 -4.62
CA THR A 39 -11.13 25.38 -3.34
C THR A 39 -10.12 24.23 -3.45
N VAL A 40 -10.13 23.46 -4.55
CA VAL A 40 -9.15 22.39 -4.83
C VAL A 40 -7.73 22.97 -4.96
N GLN A 41 -7.56 24.08 -5.68
CA GLN A 41 -6.26 24.75 -5.83
C GLN A 41 -5.69 25.17 -4.46
N LEU A 42 -6.48 25.87 -3.64
CA LEU A 42 -6.08 26.33 -2.30
C LEU A 42 -5.83 25.16 -1.34
N TRP A 43 -6.61 24.08 -1.45
CA TRP A 43 -6.42 22.84 -0.71
C TRP A 43 -5.11 22.13 -1.09
N MET A 44 -4.81 22.00 -2.38
CA MET A 44 -3.58 21.39 -2.88
C MET A 44 -2.33 22.21 -2.48
N GLN A 45 -2.40 23.54 -2.57
CA GLN A 45 -1.34 24.41 -2.06
C GLN A 45 -1.11 24.15 -0.56
N ARG A 46 -2.17 24.20 0.24
CA ARG A 46 -2.07 23.96 1.69
C ARG A 46 -1.66 22.54 2.05
N LEU A 47 -1.92 21.54 1.20
CA LEU A 47 -1.40 20.18 1.38
C LEU A 47 0.13 20.15 1.23
N LYS A 48 0.67 20.80 0.20
CA LYS A 48 2.12 20.92 -0.03
C LYS A 48 2.80 21.63 1.15
N ASP A 49 2.25 22.75 1.60
CA ASP A 49 2.78 23.59 2.68
C ASP A 49 2.60 23.01 4.10
N SER A 50 1.82 21.93 4.26
CA SER A 50 1.48 21.34 5.57
C SER A 50 2.47 20.25 6.04
N SER A 51 2.57 20.08 7.37
CA SER A 51 3.23 18.94 8.01
C SER A 51 2.46 17.63 7.82
N SER A 52 3.13 16.47 7.96
CA SER A 52 2.55 15.15 7.64
C SER A 52 1.24 14.83 8.39
N THR A 53 1.11 15.21 9.67
CA THR A 53 -0.14 15.05 10.44
C THR A 53 -1.25 15.94 9.89
N LYS A 54 -0.93 17.18 9.53
CA LYS A 54 -1.87 18.12 8.93
C LYS A 54 -2.27 17.70 7.51
N ARG A 55 -1.36 17.09 6.74
CA ARG A 55 -1.67 16.45 5.45
C ARG A 55 -2.69 15.32 5.63
N LEU A 56 -2.56 14.48 6.66
CA LEU A 56 -3.57 13.46 6.95
C LEU A 56 -4.97 14.04 7.21
N SER A 57 -5.08 15.09 8.04
CA SER A 57 -6.37 15.80 8.23
C SER A 57 -6.94 16.34 6.91
N LEU A 58 -6.09 16.89 6.05
CA LEU A 58 -6.47 17.38 4.72
C LEU A 58 -6.88 16.26 3.75
N MET A 59 -6.30 15.06 3.87
CA MET A 59 -6.67 13.89 3.05
C MET A 59 -8.02 13.29 3.47
N TYR A 60 -8.41 13.32 4.75
CA TYR A 60 -9.77 12.94 5.16
C TYR A 60 -10.86 13.83 4.53
N LEU A 61 -10.52 15.07 4.15
CA LEU A 61 -11.40 16.01 3.46
C LEU A 61 -11.41 15.79 1.92
N ALA A 62 -10.46 15.03 1.37
CA ALA A 62 -10.20 14.94 -0.08
C ALA A 62 -11.24 14.14 -0.88
N ASN A 63 -12.20 13.49 -0.22
CA ASN A 63 -13.22 12.61 -0.82
C ASN A 63 -14.05 13.28 -1.94
N ALA A 64 -14.00 14.61 -2.08
CA ALA A 64 -14.71 15.37 -3.10
C ALA A 64 -13.84 15.79 -4.32
N PHE A 65 -12.53 15.49 -4.35
CA PHE A 65 -11.57 16.14 -5.26
C PHE A 65 -10.93 15.18 -6.30
N SER A 66 -11.79 14.51 -7.08
CA SER A 66 -11.45 13.43 -8.02
C SER A 66 -10.21 13.64 -8.92
N PRO A 67 -10.04 14.73 -9.70
CA PRO A 67 -8.97 14.80 -10.69
C PRO A 67 -7.55 14.98 -10.09
N VAL A 68 -7.43 15.42 -8.83
CA VAL A 68 -6.13 15.78 -8.23
C VAL A 68 -5.72 14.84 -7.08
N VAL A 69 -6.61 13.94 -6.65
CA VAL A 69 -6.38 13.04 -5.51
C VAL A 69 -5.14 12.15 -5.71
N ALA A 70 -4.83 11.72 -6.94
CA ALA A 70 -3.65 10.90 -7.24
C ALA A 70 -2.31 11.67 -7.19
N GLU A 71 -2.31 13.01 -7.25
CA GLU A 71 -1.12 13.81 -6.90
C GLU A 71 -1.09 14.08 -5.39
N ALA A 72 -2.23 14.41 -4.80
CA ALA A 72 -2.35 14.70 -3.39
C ALA A 72 -1.93 13.53 -2.49
N SER A 73 -2.36 12.31 -2.82
CA SER A 73 -1.97 11.10 -2.09
C SER A 73 -0.47 10.88 -2.09
N SER A 74 0.22 11.13 -3.21
CA SER A 74 1.68 10.95 -3.27
C SER A 74 2.42 12.03 -2.46
N ILE A 75 1.91 13.28 -2.41
CA ILE A 75 2.43 14.37 -1.57
C ILE A 75 2.17 14.14 -0.08
N ALA A 76 1.00 13.62 0.28
CA ALA A 76 0.66 13.26 1.65
C ALA A 76 1.50 12.08 2.15
N TYR A 77 1.79 11.12 1.28
CA TYR A 77 2.53 9.90 1.60
C TYR A 77 4.06 10.09 1.63
N LYS A 78 4.61 10.93 0.73
CA LYS A 78 6.05 11.21 0.63
C LYS A 78 6.54 12.04 1.82
N GLY A 79 7.40 11.44 2.64
CA GLY A 79 7.94 12.05 3.86
C GLY A 79 7.03 11.95 5.09
N ALA A 80 5.94 11.19 5.02
CA ALA A 80 5.15 10.85 6.20
C ALA A 80 5.83 9.72 7.02
N PRO A 81 5.74 9.75 8.36
CA PRO A 81 6.16 8.64 9.20
C PRO A 81 5.25 7.42 9.00
N ALA A 82 5.74 6.22 9.34
CA ALA A 82 5.08 4.95 9.04
C ALA A 82 3.63 4.84 9.57
N GLU A 83 3.34 5.42 10.73
CA GLU A 83 1.98 5.46 11.30
C GLU A 83 1.00 6.25 10.41
N ILE A 84 1.42 7.43 9.93
CA ILE A 84 0.61 8.27 9.04
C ILE A 84 0.51 7.61 7.66
N GLN A 85 1.56 6.96 7.17
CA GLN A 85 1.51 6.14 5.95
C GLN A 85 0.48 4.99 6.06
N ALA A 86 0.38 4.34 7.22
CA ALA A 86 -0.63 3.30 7.46
C ALA A 86 -2.06 3.88 7.49
N LYS A 87 -2.26 5.03 8.15
CA LYS A 87 -3.55 5.76 8.14
C LYS A 87 -3.95 6.20 6.72
N LEU A 88 -3.00 6.70 5.92
CA LEU A 88 -3.24 7.09 4.52
C LEU A 88 -3.61 5.91 3.63
N ARG A 89 -2.93 4.75 3.74
CA ARG A 89 -3.34 3.55 3.00
C ARG A 89 -4.78 3.16 3.32
N ARG A 90 -5.15 3.11 4.61
CA ARG A 90 -6.52 2.79 5.05
C ARG A 90 -7.58 3.74 4.49
N VAL A 91 -7.26 5.02 4.26
CA VAL A 91 -8.17 5.96 3.57
C VAL A 91 -8.38 5.57 2.11
N ILE A 92 -7.30 5.22 1.41
CA ILE A 92 -7.30 4.79 0.00
C ILE A 92 -8.00 3.43 -0.18
N ASP A 93 -7.85 2.51 0.78
CA ASP A 93 -8.60 1.25 0.84
C ASP A 93 -10.10 1.51 1.01
N VAL A 94 -10.50 2.43 1.91
CA VAL A 94 -11.91 2.81 2.07
C VAL A 94 -12.49 3.53 0.84
N TRP A 95 -11.66 4.23 0.05
CA TRP A 95 -12.06 4.79 -1.24
C TRP A 95 -12.28 3.72 -2.32
N LYS A 96 -11.47 2.66 -2.30
CA LYS A 96 -11.60 1.47 -3.15
C LYS A 96 -12.87 0.69 -2.84
N ASP A 97 -13.07 0.34 -1.57
CA ASP A 97 -14.22 -0.43 -1.08
C ASP A 97 -15.57 0.26 -1.34
N ARG A 98 -15.57 1.60 -1.33
CA ARG A 98 -16.76 2.43 -1.60
C ARG A 98 -16.84 2.96 -3.03
N THR A 99 -15.95 2.51 -3.92
CA THR A 99 -15.85 2.92 -5.34
C THR A 99 -15.98 4.44 -5.53
N ILE A 100 -15.25 5.22 -4.73
CA ILE A 100 -15.33 6.70 -4.72
C ILE A 100 -14.71 7.32 -5.98
N PHE A 101 -13.74 6.62 -6.58
CA PHE A 101 -13.05 7.06 -7.79
C PHE A 101 -13.07 5.96 -8.85
N GLU A 102 -13.07 6.38 -10.12
CA GLU A 102 -12.99 5.49 -11.28
C GLU A 102 -11.78 4.54 -11.20
N PRO A 103 -11.89 3.27 -11.64
CA PRO A 103 -10.80 2.30 -11.62
C PRO A 103 -9.43 2.80 -12.15
N PRO A 104 -9.32 3.56 -13.26
CA PRO A 104 -8.04 4.15 -13.68
C PRO A 104 -7.46 5.16 -12.67
N ILE A 105 -8.30 5.95 -11.97
CA ILE A 105 -7.85 6.90 -10.96
C ILE A 105 -7.36 6.13 -9.73
N GLN A 106 -8.14 5.16 -9.25
CA GLN A 106 -7.74 4.31 -8.11
C GLN A 106 -6.41 3.59 -8.38
N LYS A 107 -6.24 3.01 -9.59
CA LYS A 107 -4.99 2.37 -10.01
C LYS A 107 -3.82 3.38 -10.08
N ALA A 108 -4.06 4.63 -10.46
CA ALA A 108 -3.04 5.69 -10.47
C ALA A 108 -2.64 6.16 -9.06
N ILE A 109 -3.56 6.14 -8.09
CA ILE A 109 -3.23 6.34 -6.67
C ILE A 109 -2.32 5.20 -6.19
N GLU A 110 -2.75 3.95 -6.41
CA GLU A 110 -2.05 2.75 -5.94
C GLU A 110 -0.63 2.64 -6.53
N SER A 111 -0.48 2.79 -7.86
CA SER A 111 0.83 2.75 -8.53
C SER A 111 1.80 3.78 -7.95
N ARG A 112 1.35 5.02 -7.72
CA ARG A 112 2.21 6.10 -7.19
C ARG A 112 2.64 5.87 -5.74
N LEU A 113 1.84 5.20 -4.91
CA LEU A 113 2.25 4.80 -3.56
C LEU A 113 3.26 3.65 -3.61
N ASP A 114 3.00 2.65 -4.45
CA ASP A 114 3.89 1.51 -4.72
C ASP A 114 5.27 1.96 -5.24
N GLU A 115 5.28 2.91 -6.18
CA GLU A 115 6.49 3.55 -6.72
C GLU A 115 7.26 4.31 -5.64
N LEU A 116 6.57 5.05 -4.75
CA LEU A 116 7.20 5.73 -3.63
C LEU A 116 7.79 4.76 -2.59
N ASP A 117 7.14 3.63 -2.31
CA ASP A 117 7.68 2.60 -1.42
C ASP A 117 8.88 1.88 -2.02
N LYS A 118 8.84 1.54 -3.32
CA LYS A 118 9.98 0.97 -4.07
C LYS A 118 11.16 1.94 -4.10
N ALA A 119 10.91 3.21 -4.43
CA ALA A 119 11.93 4.26 -4.48
C ALA A 119 12.51 4.62 -3.10
N ARG A 120 11.84 4.27 -2.00
CA ARG A 120 12.35 4.49 -0.64
C ARG A 120 13.40 3.47 -0.19
N GLY A 121 13.68 2.44 -0.99
CA GLY A 121 14.83 1.56 -0.76
C GLY A 121 14.74 0.72 0.53
N THR A 122 13.57 0.10 0.77
CA THR A 122 13.37 -1.04 1.68
C THR A 122 14.27 -1.12 2.93
N PRO A 123 13.88 -0.51 4.06
CA PRO A 123 14.13 -1.20 5.33
C PRO A 123 13.41 -2.56 5.24
N ARG A 124 14.14 -3.67 5.35
CA ARG A 124 13.51 -4.98 5.53
C ARG A 124 12.76 -4.93 6.86
N SER A 125 11.42 -4.92 6.83
CA SER A 125 10.59 -5.12 8.03
C SER A 125 10.56 -6.59 8.45
N GLY A 126 11.74 -7.22 8.53
CA GLY A 126 11.95 -8.35 9.43
C GLY A 126 12.24 -7.79 10.81
N PHE A 127 11.80 -8.51 11.85
CA PHE A 127 12.02 -8.17 13.27
C PHE A 127 11.23 -6.95 13.78
N GLY A 128 9.96 -7.18 14.16
CA GLY A 128 9.08 -6.19 14.80
C GLY A 128 7.63 -6.69 14.78
N GLY A 129 7.15 -7.28 15.87
CA GLY A 129 5.93 -8.10 15.87
C GLY A 129 4.65 -7.40 16.35
N SER A 130 3.51 -7.84 15.81
CA SER A 130 2.19 -7.79 16.47
C SER A 130 1.33 -8.96 15.96
N PRO A 131 0.63 -9.73 16.82
CA PRO A 131 0.17 -11.08 16.46
C PRO A 131 -1.19 -11.17 15.74
N PHE A 132 -1.77 -10.06 15.29
CA PHE A 132 -3.12 -10.04 14.70
C PHE A 132 -3.21 -9.27 13.37
N SER A 133 -2.78 -9.90 12.27
CA SER A 133 -3.19 -9.52 10.91
C SER A 133 -3.19 -10.75 9.99
N ASN A 134 -4.37 -11.15 9.50
CA ASN A 134 -4.59 -12.45 8.85
C ASN A 134 -4.81 -12.33 7.34
N THR A 135 -3.94 -11.60 6.65
CA THR A 135 -3.86 -11.55 5.18
C THR A 135 -2.40 -11.69 4.74
N SER A 136 -2.04 -12.90 4.33
CA SER A 136 -0.66 -13.27 3.99
C SER A 136 -0.26 -12.79 2.59
N SER A 137 0.61 -11.78 2.50
CA SER A 137 1.34 -11.41 1.28
C SER A 137 2.49 -12.38 0.94
N LEU A 138 2.32 -13.67 1.27
CA LEU A 138 3.26 -14.75 0.95
C LEU A 138 2.85 -15.39 -0.39
N PRO A 139 3.77 -15.57 -1.36
CA PRO A 139 3.48 -16.35 -2.56
C PRO A 139 3.10 -17.80 -2.20
N ALA A 140 2.16 -18.39 -2.93
CA ALA A 140 1.55 -19.68 -2.59
C ALA A 140 2.58 -20.81 -2.38
N GLU A 141 3.67 -20.81 -3.16
CA GLU A 141 4.81 -21.73 -3.04
C GLU A 141 5.39 -21.83 -1.62
N PHE A 142 5.39 -20.72 -0.87
CA PHE A 142 5.91 -20.67 0.49
C PHE A 142 4.89 -21.08 1.57
N ALA A 143 3.59 -21.13 1.25
CA ALA A 143 2.55 -21.37 2.25
C ALA A 143 2.68 -22.76 2.92
N SER A 144 3.00 -23.78 2.12
CA SER A 144 3.26 -25.15 2.60
C SER A 144 4.48 -25.19 3.52
N VAL A 145 5.62 -24.65 3.06
CA VAL A 145 6.90 -24.54 3.79
C VAL A 145 6.70 -23.81 5.12
N VAL A 146 6.02 -22.66 5.13
CA VAL A 146 5.73 -21.87 6.33
C VAL A 146 4.83 -22.63 7.31
N SER A 147 3.80 -23.35 6.83
CA SER A 147 2.94 -24.15 7.70
C SER A 147 3.71 -25.30 8.39
N THR A 148 4.60 -25.97 7.66
CA THR A 148 5.45 -27.04 8.20
C THR A 148 6.47 -26.48 9.18
N HIS A 149 7.08 -25.32 8.88
CA HIS A 149 7.98 -24.64 9.81
C HIS A 149 7.26 -24.26 11.12
N GLN A 150 6.04 -23.70 11.05
CA GLN A 150 5.23 -23.41 12.24
C GLN A 150 4.90 -24.67 13.05
N LYS A 151 4.64 -25.81 12.39
CA LYS A 151 4.47 -27.11 13.06
C LYS A 151 5.74 -27.54 13.79
N ILE A 152 6.91 -27.42 13.16
CA ILE A 152 8.20 -27.72 13.80
C ILE A 152 8.43 -26.81 15.00
N THR A 153 8.17 -25.50 14.91
CA THR A 153 8.30 -24.57 16.05
C THR A 153 7.43 -24.99 17.24
N LYS A 154 6.18 -25.39 16.98
CA LYS A 154 5.25 -25.87 18.01
C LYS A 154 5.68 -27.18 18.66
N LEU A 155 6.26 -28.11 17.90
CA LEU A 155 6.76 -29.40 18.41
C LEU A 155 8.11 -29.26 19.15
N ALA A 156 9.01 -28.39 18.66
CA ALA A 156 10.38 -28.29 19.18
C ALA A 156 10.48 -27.74 20.60
N GLY A 157 9.53 -26.88 21.02
CA GLY A 157 9.50 -26.34 22.38
C GLY A 157 9.29 -27.43 23.45
N PRO A 158 8.18 -28.17 23.43
CA PRO A 158 7.94 -29.28 24.36
C PRO A 158 8.97 -30.41 24.25
N LEU A 159 9.50 -30.67 23.05
CA LEU A 159 10.40 -31.80 22.78
C LEU A 159 11.63 -31.81 23.69
N GLN A 160 12.29 -30.65 23.88
CA GLN A 160 13.50 -30.57 24.73
C GLN A 160 13.20 -31.00 26.17
N THR A 161 12.09 -30.51 26.75
CA THR A 161 11.67 -30.88 28.11
C THR A 161 11.28 -32.36 28.19
N ILE A 162 10.55 -32.88 27.19
CA ILE A 162 10.12 -34.29 27.15
C ILE A 162 11.32 -35.23 27.09
N THR A 163 12.29 -34.97 26.19
CA THR A 163 13.50 -35.77 26.07
C THR A 163 14.36 -35.67 27.33
N SER A 164 14.57 -34.46 27.87
CA SER A 164 15.33 -34.24 29.10
C SER A 164 14.73 -34.99 30.31
N VAL A 165 13.41 -34.94 30.49
CA VAL A 165 12.72 -35.70 31.56
C VAL A 165 12.85 -37.21 31.35
N ALA A 166 12.75 -37.70 30.12
CA ALA A 166 12.88 -39.13 29.83
C ALA A 166 14.32 -39.65 30.05
N THR A 167 15.34 -38.86 29.67
CA THR A 167 16.75 -39.16 29.98
C THR A 167 17.00 -39.13 31.49
N GLN A 168 16.62 -38.05 32.17
CA GLN A 168 16.86 -37.93 33.61
C GLN A 168 16.14 -38.99 34.44
N GLU A 169 14.96 -39.47 34.01
CA GLU A 169 14.26 -40.57 34.67
C GLU A 169 14.85 -41.95 34.29
N TYR A 170 15.45 -42.10 33.12
CA TYR A 170 16.25 -43.29 32.79
C TYR A 170 17.48 -43.38 33.70
N ASP A 171 18.27 -42.30 33.78
CA ASP A 171 19.51 -42.25 34.55
C ASP A 171 19.27 -42.59 36.04
N LYS A 172 18.26 -41.96 36.68
CA LYS A 172 17.87 -42.23 38.07
C LYS A 172 17.48 -43.68 38.39
N GLN A 173 17.00 -44.43 37.40
CA GLN A 173 16.53 -45.81 37.59
C GLN A 173 17.59 -46.84 37.16
N MET A 174 18.68 -46.39 36.52
CA MET A 174 19.83 -47.21 36.09
C MET A 174 21.12 -46.93 36.88
N ASP A 175 21.12 -45.90 37.73
CA ASP A 175 22.22 -45.56 38.64
C ASP A 175 22.52 -46.72 39.64
N PRO A 176 23.72 -47.32 39.60
CA PRO A 176 24.08 -48.46 40.46
C PRO A 176 24.27 -48.11 41.94
N GLU A 177 24.43 -46.82 42.30
CA GLU A 177 24.52 -46.39 43.70
C GLU A 177 23.13 -46.35 44.39
N VAL A 178 22.04 -46.36 43.61
CA VAL A 178 20.67 -46.30 44.14
C VAL A 178 20.22 -47.66 44.66
N ALA A 179 20.08 -47.79 45.97
CA ALA A 179 19.60 -48.99 46.63
C ALA A 179 18.27 -49.50 46.03
N VAL A 180 18.29 -50.71 45.48
CA VAL A 180 17.17 -51.31 44.73
C VAL A 180 15.92 -51.41 45.62
N PRO A 181 14.79 -50.79 45.25
CA PRO A 181 13.57 -50.85 46.05
C PRO A 181 12.91 -52.24 45.96
N SER A 182 11.93 -52.50 46.84
CA SER A 182 11.21 -53.79 46.85
C SER A 182 10.61 -54.11 45.47
N ALA A 183 10.62 -55.39 45.09
CA ALA A 183 10.30 -55.83 43.72
C ALA A 183 8.98 -55.26 43.14
N PRO A 184 7.86 -55.11 43.89
CA PRO A 184 6.65 -54.47 43.38
C PRO A 184 6.84 -52.98 43.05
N VAL A 185 7.64 -52.26 43.85
CA VAL A 185 7.94 -50.84 43.65
C VAL A 185 8.93 -50.67 42.49
N TYR A 186 9.90 -51.56 42.34
CA TYR A 186 10.82 -51.56 41.20
C TYR A 186 10.07 -51.83 39.88
N ALA A 187 9.18 -52.83 39.85
CA ALA A 187 8.33 -53.11 38.70
C ALA A 187 7.41 -51.92 38.36
N ALA A 188 6.84 -51.24 39.35
CA ALA A 188 6.02 -50.04 39.13
C ALA A 188 6.84 -48.88 38.53
N ARG A 189 8.06 -48.65 39.02
CA ARG A 189 9.00 -47.64 38.48
C ARG A 189 9.38 -47.92 37.03
N LEU A 190 9.74 -49.17 36.68
CA LEU A 190 10.07 -49.55 35.31
C LEU A 190 8.89 -49.37 34.34
N ASN A 191 7.66 -49.66 34.77
CA ASN A 191 6.46 -49.36 33.97
C ASN A 191 6.22 -47.85 33.79
N GLY A 192 6.56 -47.03 34.80
CA GLY A 192 6.59 -45.58 34.68
C GLY A 192 7.62 -45.09 33.65
N LEU A 193 8.85 -45.61 33.73
CA LEU A 193 9.94 -45.29 32.82
C LEU A 193 9.63 -45.68 31.37
N LEU A 194 9.07 -46.87 31.13
CA LEU A 194 8.62 -47.28 29.79
C LEU A 194 7.59 -46.30 29.21
N LYS A 195 6.69 -45.77 30.05
CA LYS A 195 5.69 -44.77 29.63
C LYS A 195 6.32 -43.40 29.34
N THR A 196 7.33 -42.96 30.09
CA THR A 196 8.02 -41.69 29.78
C THR A 196 8.90 -41.80 28.53
N LEU A 197 9.59 -42.93 28.35
CA LEU A 197 10.38 -43.22 27.14
C LEU A 197 9.50 -43.28 25.90
N ALA A 198 8.40 -44.03 25.92
CA ALA A 198 7.47 -44.11 24.79
C ALA A 198 6.85 -42.74 24.45
N ASN A 199 6.59 -41.87 25.43
CA ASN A 199 6.12 -40.51 25.19
C ASN A 199 7.20 -39.65 24.49
N ALA A 200 8.48 -39.81 24.89
CA ALA A 200 9.60 -39.12 24.24
C ALA A 200 9.87 -39.63 22.82
N GLU A 201 9.82 -40.94 22.60
CA GLU A 201 9.97 -41.57 21.28
C GLU A 201 8.92 -41.03 20.28
N ASN A 202 7.65 -41.00 20.68
CA ASN A 202 6.58 -40.45 19.84
C ASN A 202 6.79 -38.95 19.55
N ALA A 203 7.18 -38.14 20.54
CA ALA A 203 7.46 -36.72 20.36
C ALA A 203 8.65 -36.47 19.41
N VAL A 204 9.70 -37.28 19.50
CA VAL A 204 10.85 -37.26 18.58
C VAL A 204 10.38 -37.63 17.16
N ALA A 205 9.63 -38.74 17.01
CA ALA A 205 9.17 -39.22 15.71
C ALA A 205 8.27 -38.20 14.98
N GLU A 206 7.35 -37.53 15.68
CA GLU A 206 6.55 -36.45 15.08
C GLU A 206 7.41 -35.27 14.62
N CYS A 207 8.44 -34.91 15.39
CA CYS A 207 9.32 -33.78 15.08
C CYS A 207 10.29 -34.10 13.93
N VAL A 208 10.79 -35.34 13.85
CA VAL A 208 11.58 -35.85 12.70
C VAL A 208 10.73 -35.81 11.44
N LYS A 209 9.54 -36.42 11.44
CA LYS A 209 8.60 -36.43 10.31
C LYS A 209 8.20 -35.02 9.84
N ALA A 210 8.08 -34.07 10.78
CA ALA A 210 7.83 -32.67 10.45
C ALA A 210 9.05 -32.02 9.76
N ARG A 211 10.28 -32.30 10.20
CA ARG A 211 11.51 -31.81 9.57
C ARG A 211 11.74 -32.40 8.18
N GLU A 212 11.54 -33.70 8.00
CA GLU A 212 11.61 -34.37 6.69
C GLU A 212 10.65 -33.70 5.68
N SER A 213 9.41 -33.44 6.12
CA SER A 213 8.41 -32.73 5.31
C SER A 213 8.78 -31.27 5.00
N LEU A 214 9.61 -30.62 5.83
CA LEU A 214 10.12 -29.27 5.53
C LEU A 214 11.26 -29.33 4.51
N VAL A 215 12.20 -30.27 4.68
CA VAL A 215 13.32 -30.49 3.74
C VAL A 215 12.78 -30.77 2.34
N SER A 216 11.86 -31.73 2.17
CA SER A 216 11.26 -32.04 0.87
C SER A 216 10.47 -30.87 0.25
N GLY A 217 9.93 -29.97 1.08
CA GLY A 217 9.29 -28.73 0.62
C GLY A 217 10.29 -27.70 0.10
N LEU A 218 11.40 -27.52 0.82
CA LEU A 218 12.49 -26.62 0.44
C LEU A 218 13.25 -27.12 -0.80
N GLU A 219 13.48 -28.42 -0.93
CA GLU A 219 14.13 -29.05 -2.09
C GLU A 219 13.31 -28.83 -3.37
N LYS A 220 11.98 -29.01 -3.33
CA LYS A 220 11.11 -28.75 -4.47
C LYS A 220 11.13 -27.29 -4.92
N LEU A 221 11.15 -26.36 -3.97
CA LEU A 221 11.26 -24.93 -4.27
C LEU A 221 12.64 -24.57 -4.85
N LEU A 222 13.71 -25.17 -4.32
CA LEU A 222 15.07 -25.04 -4.81
C LEU A 222 15.18 -25.58 -6.25
N ASP A 223 14.60 -26.73 -6.56
CA ASP A 223 14.63 -27.30 -7.91
C ASP A 223 13.76 -26.52 -8.90
N ASN A 224 12.59 -26.02 -8.48
CA ASN A 224 11.77 -25.10 -9.27
C ASN A 224 12.51 -23.79 -9.62
N THR A 225 13.36 -23.28 -8.71
CA THR A 225 14.18 -22.08 -9.01
C THR A 225 15.40 -22.41 -9.87
N LYS A 226 15.99 -23.61 -9.77
CA LYS A 226 17.05 -24.07 -10.68
C LYS A 226 16.55 -24.23 -12.12
N THR A 227 15.36 -24.81 -12.33
CA THR A 227 14.80 -25.01 -13.68
C THR A 227 14.45 -23.68 -14.33
N ALA A 228 13.76 -22.79 -13.62
CA ALA A 228 13.50 -21.42 -14.09
C ALA A 228 14.79 -20.68 -14.47
N LEU A 229 15.83 -20.73 -13.63
CA LEU A 229 17.14 -20.12 -13.93
C LEU A 229 17.83 -20.74 -15.15
N ALA A 230 17.65 -22.04 -15.42
CA ALA A 230 18.20 -22.70 -16.60
C ALA A 230 17.48 -22.26 -17.89
N ASP A 231 16.16 -22.14 -17.86
CA ASP A 231 15.36 -21.64 -18.99
C ASP A 231 15.61 -20.15 -19.25
N GLU A 232 15.71 -19.31 -18.21
CA GLU A 232 16.09 -17.89 -18.33
C GLU A 232 17.47 -17.73 -18.98
N ARG A 233 18.46 -18.55 -18.58
CA ARG A 233 19.80 -18.55 -19.20
C ARG A 233 19.75 -18.96 -20.68
N LYS A 234 18.91 -19.94 -21.03
CA LYS A 234 18.70 -20.38 -22.42
C LYS A 234 18.06 -19.27 -23.27
N VAL A 235 17.06 -18.57 -22.72
CA VAL A 235 16.46 -17.39 -23.38
C VAL A 235 17.47 -16.26 -23.54
N ALA A 236 18.30 -15.98 -22.51
CA ALA A 236 19.35 -14.97 -22.60
C ALA A 236 20.39 -15.29 -23.69
N GLY A 237 20.78 -16.57 -23.83
CA GLY A 237 21.65 -17.02 -24.93
C GLY A 237 21.02 -16.78 -26.30
N GLN A 238 19.77 -17.20 -26.50
CA GLN A 238 19.04 -16.98 -27.77
C GLN A 238 18.85 -15.49 -28.11
N LEU A 239 18.66 -14.63 -27.11
CA LEU A 239 18.58 -13.18 -27.30
C LEU A 239 19.95 -12.59 -27.67
N TYR A 240 21.05 -13.10 -27.12
CA TYR A 240 22.40 -12.71 -27.50
C TYR A 240 22.75 -13.13 -28.94
N GLU A 241 22.46 -14.38 -29.33
CA GLU A 241 22.64 -14.87 -30.70
C GLU A 241 21.89 -14.02 -31.71
N ARG A 242 20.59 -13.77 -31.47
CA ARG A 242 19.76 -12.89 -32.31
C ARG A 242 20.27 -11.47 -32.36
N LYS A 243 20.80 -10.93 -31.25
CA LYS A 243 21.40 -9.60 -31.22
C LYS A 243 22.61 -9.55 -32.15
N VAL A 244 23.54 -10.50 -32.06
CA VAL A 244 24.74 -10.57 -32.91
C VAL A 244 24.35 -10.74 -34.38
N GLU A 245 23.35 -11.56 -34.69
CA GLU A 245 22.83 -11.72 -36.05
C GLU A 245 22.29 -10.40 -36.64
N ILE A 246 21.54 -9.63 -35.86
CA ILE A 246 20.99 -8.33 -36.27
C ILE A 246 22.09 -7.25 -36.34
N GLU A 247 23.07 -7.24 -35.44
CA GLU A 247 24.22 -6.33 -35.51
C GLU A 247 25.09 -6.61 -36.75
N GLY A 248 25.29 -7.88 -37.11
CA GLY A 248 25.97 -8.26 -38.35
C GLY A 248 25.20 -7.84 -39.61
N LYS A 249 23.88 -8.06 -39.66
CA LYS A 249 23.03 -7.58 -40.77
C LYS A 249 23.03 -6.05 -40.87
N LYS A 250 23.00 -5.34 -39.74
CA LYS A 250 23.11 -3.88 -39.69
C LYS A 250 24.42 -3.41 -40.32
N GLN A 251 25.56 -3.96 -39.90
CA GLN A 251 26.88 -3.64 -40.47
C GLN A 251 26.93 -3.94 -41.99
N GLN A 252 26.36 -5.06 -42.42
CA GLN A 252 26.31 -5.42 -43.85
C GLN A 252 25.47 -4.44 -44.68
N VAL A 253 24.35 -3.94 -44.14
CA VAL A 253 23.55 -2.87 -44.76
C VAL A 253 24.31 -1.54 -44.76
N GLU A 254 24.99 -1.18 -43.67
CA GLU A 254 25.81 0.03 -43.59
C GLU A 254 26.97 0.03 -44.61
N LEU A 255 27.62 -1.12 -44.81
CA LEU A 255 28.63 -1.31 -45.85
C LEU A 255 28.05 -1.24 -47.27
N ALA A 256 26.88 -1.86 -47.51
CA ALA A 256 26.22 -1.77 -48.82
C ALA A 256 25.79 -0.34 -49.16
N ILE A 257 25.32 0.43 -48.18
CA ILE A 257 25.04 1.87 -48.32
C ILE A 257 26.34 2.63 -48.62
N MET A 258 27.42 2.39 -47.88
CA MET A 258 28.71 3.05 -48.11
C MET A 258 29.29 2.74 -49.50
N GLN A 259 29.09 1.52 -50.02
CA GLN A 259 29.47 1.15 -51.38
C GLN A 259 28.57 1.82 -52.44
N ALA A 260 27.27 1.93 -52.19
CA ALA A 260 26.33 2.62 -53.08
C ALA A 260 26.51 4.15 -53.11
N LEU A 261 27.11 4.73 -52.07
CA LEU A 261 27.60 6.12 -52.02
C LEU A 261 29.12 6.22 -52.32
N GLY A 262 29.70 5.21 -52.96
CA GLY A 262 31.07 5.24 -53.47
C GLY A 262 31.30 6.37 -54.50
N PRO A 263 32.57 6.75 -54.74
CA PRO A 263 32.89 7.95 -55.52
C PRO A 263 32.36 7.89 -56.95
N SER A 264 31.78 8.99 -57.40
CA SER A 264 31.18 9.11 -58.72
C SER A 264 32.21 8.99 -59.84
N GLU A 265 32.27 7.83 -60.50
CA GLU A 265 33.00 7.66 -61.76
C GLU A 265 32.30 8.41 -62.91
N ASN A 266 32.48 9.73 -62.94
CA ASN A 266 32.34 10.53 -64.16
C ASN A 266 33.10 11.88 -64.03
N SER A 267 34.42 11.78 -63.86
CA SER A 267 35.35 12.89 -64.14
C SER A 267 36.24 12.50 -65.32
N VAL A 268 35.77 12.83 -66.53
CA VAL A 268 36.58 12.85 -67.76
C VAL A 268 36.34 14.20 -68.40
N GLU A 269 37.40 14.99 -68.58
CA GLU A 269 37.30 16.40 -68.98
C GLU A 269 37.28 16.62 -70.51
N ALA A 270 36.69 17.74 -70.91
CA ALA A 270 36.90 18.48 -72.18
C ALA A 270 36.67 17.77 -73.53
N GLY A 271 35.60 18.15 -74.24
CA GLY A 271 35.29 17.60 -75.57
C GLY A 271 34.22 18.29 -76.42
N SER A 272 34.13 19.63 -76.39
CA SER A 272 33.42 20.51 -77.35
C SER A 272 32.11 20.03 -78.04
N GLY A 273 30.98 20.62 -77.63
CA GLY A 273 30.01 21.14 -78.62
C GLY A 273 28.55 20.64 -78.60
N ASP A 274 27.67 21.62 -78.83
CA ASP A 274 26.37 21.55 -79.52
C ASP A 274 25.08 20.97 -78.85
N ILE A 275 24.11 21.88 -78.69
CA ILE A 275 22.63 21.75 -78.76
C ILE A 275 21.93 20.51 -78.16
N GLY A 276 21.11 20.72 -77.11
CA GLY A 276 20.08 19.74 -76.69
C GLY A 276 19.29 20.05 -75.41
N SER A 277 18.13 20.72 -75.56
CA SER A 277 16.93 20.79 -74.68
C SER A 277 16.96 20.32 -73.19
N PRO A 278 16.58 21.19 -72.21
CA PRO A 278 16.46 20.81 -70.79
C PRO A 278 15.03 20.46 -70.33
N HIS A 279 14.81 19.25 -69.78
CA HIS A 279 13.67 18.89 -68.91
C HIS A 279 13.76 17.44 -68.39
N PRO A 280 13.10 17.06 -67.28
CA PRO A 280 12.81 17.80 -66.05
C PRO A 280 13.45 17.18 -64.79
N GLU A 281 13.48 17.95 -63.71
CA GLU A 281 13.75 17.48 -62.34
C GLU A 281 12.55 16.67 -61.79
N PRO A 282 12.74 15.55 -61.07
CA PRO A 282 11.64 14.75 -60.53
C PRO A 282 10.91 15.50 -59.39
N GLY A 283 9.61 15.69 -59.57
CA GLY A 283 8.79 16.59 -58.74
C GLY A 283 8.71 16.22 -57.26
N ARG A 284 8.93 17.24 -56.42
CA ARG A 284 8.55 17.26 -54.99
C ARG A 284 7.03 17.07 -54.85
N PRO A 285 6.52 16.24 -53.92
CA PRO A 285 5.08 16.02 -53.78
C PRO A 285 4.36 17.32 -53.36
N GLU A 286 3.22 17.59 -54.00
CA GLU A 286 2.40 18.75 -53.72
C GLU A 286 1.64 18.61 -52.39
N MET A 287 1.44 19.73 -51.69
CA MET A 287 0.57 19.78 -50.51
C MET A 287 -0.85 20.13 -50.96
N GLU A 288 -1.80 19.21 -50.78
CA GLU A 288 -3.22 19.51 -50.99
C GLU A 288 -3.69 20.60 -50.02
N ALA A 289 -4.07 21.76 -50.56
CA ALA A 289 -4.64 22.86 -49.81
C ALA A 289 -6.18 22.81 -49.86
N LEU A 290 -6.81 22.90 -48.70
CA LEU A 290 -8.26 22.84 -48.48
C LEU A 290 -9.07 23.73 -49.46
N THR A 291 -10.08 23.16 -50.12
CA THR A 291 -11.25 23.90 -50.62
C THR A 291 -12.48 22.98 -50.63
N PRO A 292 -13.56 23.29 -49.90
CA PRO A 292 -14.79 22.49 -49.91
C PRO A 292 -15.65 22.76 -51.17
N PRO A 293 -16.48 21.80 -51.62
CA PRO A 293 -17.34 21.98 -52.79
C PRO A 293 -18.53 22.93 -52.53
N PRO A 294 -19.06 23.62 -53.57
CA PRO A 294 -20.17 24.58 -53.41
C PRO A 294 -21.54 23.91 -53.22
N LEU A 295 -22.50 24.69 -52.71
CA LEU A 295 -23.92 24.34 -52.62
C LEU A 295 -24.79 25.34 -53.40
N GLU A 296 -25.41 24.87 -54.48
CA GLU A 296 -26.55 25.50 -55.17
C GLU A 296 -27.54 24.37 -55.53
N GLY A 297 -28.87 24.57 -55.52
CA GLY A 297 -29.64 25.72 -55.06
C GLY A 297 -31.03 25.80 -55.70
N ASP A 298 -32.11 25.81 -54.89
CA ASP A 298 -33.48 26.23 -55.27
C ASP A 298 -34.25 26.47 -53.95
N ALA A 299 -34.71 27.70 -53.61
CA ALA A 299 -35.98 28.34 -54.01
C ALA A 299 -37.24 27.63 -53.46
N THR A 300 -38.23 28.27 -52.81
CA THR A 300 -38.72 29.68 -52.88
C THR A 300 -39.29 30.19 -51.51
N PRO A 301 -39.62 31.49 -51.33
CA PRO A 301 -39.89 32.10 -50.01
C PRO A 301 -41.29 32.76 -49.80
N LYS A 302 -41.64 33.02 -48.52
CA LYS A 302 -42.47 34.12 -47.94
C LYS A 302 -42.44 33.99 -46.39
N ALA A 303 -42.09 35.00 -45.59
CA ALA A 303 -42.85 36.21 -45.20
C ALA A 303 -44.08 35.90 -44.28
N SER A 304 -44.34 36.59 -43.16
CA SER A 304 -43.64 37.69 -42.43
C SER A 304 -44.28 37.95 -41.05
N GLU A 305 -43.65 38.78 -40.19
CA GLU A 305 -44.24 39.47 -38.98
C GLU A 305 -44.61 38.57 -37.74
N ALA A 306 -44.60 39.01 -36.46
CA ALA A 306 -44.25 40.28 -35.80
C ALA A 306 -43.77 40.11 -34.32
N LEU A 307 -43.23 41.21 -33.73
CA LEU A 307 -43.38 41.81 -32.37
C LEU A 307 -43.97 41.00 -31.17
N ASP A 308 -43.65 41.23 -29.87
CA ASP A 308 -42.67 42.10 -29.16
C ASP A 308 -42.49 41.67 -27.65
N SER A 309 -41.53 42.30 -26.97
CA SER A 309 -41.13 42.44 -25.56
C SER A 309 -42.03 42.04 -24.35
N LEU A 310 -41.40 41.31 -23.41
CA LEU A 310 -41.29 41.52 -21.93
C LEU A 310 -42.46 42.11 -21.09
N THR A 311 -42.95 41.36 -20.07
CA THR A 311 -42.82 41.60 -18.59
C THR A 311 -43.62 40.57 -17.74
N VAL A 312 -43.04 39.86 -16.74
CA VAL A 312 -42.89 40.10 -15.27
C VAL A 312 -44.19 40.34 -14.46
N ILE A 313 -44.29 39.70 -13.26
CA ILE A 313 -45.09 39.98 -12.02
C ILE A 313 -46.14 38.90 -11.58
N GLU A 314 -45.99 38.41 -10.33
CA GLU A 314 -46.91 37.58 -9.47
C GLU A 314 -47.86 38.50 -8.62
N PRO A 315 -48.78 38.08 -7.68
CA PRO A 315 -48.99 36.76 -7.00
C PRO A 315 -50.47 36.35 -6.64
N ALA A 316 -50.61 35.25 -5.86
CA ALA A 316 -51.64 34.98 -4.80
C ALA A 316 -53.12 34.67 -5.17
N THR A 317 -53.99 33.97 -4.38
CA THR A 317 -53.97 32.89 -3.33
C THR A 317 -55.45 32.40 -3.12
N ILE A 318 -55.77 31.38 -2.27
CA ILE A 318 -57.13 30.92 -1.76
C ILE A 318 -57.91 30.00 -2.76
N ASN A 319 -58.66 28.91 -2.44
CA ASN A 319 -58.86 27.96 -1.29
C ASN A 319 -59.64 26.69 -1.81
N SER A 320 -60.08 25.66 -1.05
CA SER A 320 -59.50 24.77 0.02
C SER A 320 -60.59 23.81 0.62
N ILE A 321 -60.23 22.53 0.94
CA ILE A 321 -60.88 21.59 1.94
C ILE A 321 -62.25 20.97 1.51
N PRO A 322 -62.71 19.73 1.92
CA PRO A 322 -62.36 18.79 3.04
C PRO A 322 -61.71 17.42 2.63
N ASN A 323 -61.04 16.60 3.48
CA ASN A 323 -61.36 15.86 4.75
C ASN A 323 -62.17 14.54 4.51
N GLU A 324 -61.91 13.35 5.10
CA GLU A 324 -61.48 12.93 6.46
C GLU A 324 -60.47 11.73 6.55
N GLU A 325 -60.16 11.33 7.80
CA GLU A 325 -59.24 10.34 8.43
C GLU A 325 -59.20 8.87 7.88
N THR A 326 -58.33 7.90 8.26
CA THR A 326 -57.56 7.49 9.49
C THR A 326 -56.35 6.55 9.09
N ALA A 327 -55.40 6.06 9.91
CA ALA A 327 -54.80 6.41 11.22
C ALA A 327 -53.49 5.59 11.55
N ILE A 328 -52.55 6.21 12.28
CA ILE A 328 -51.60 5.69 13.32
C ILE A 328 -50.79 4.35 13.12
N THR A 329 -49.44 4.42 13.09
CA THR A 329 -48.57 3.61 14.01
C THR A 329 -47.13 4.18 14.21
N HIS A 330 -46.54 3.85 15.36
CA HIS A 330 -45.36 4.44 16.03
C HIS A 330 -44.00 4.59 15.30
N HIS A 331 -43.24 5.60 15.74
CA HIS A 331 -41.77 5.59 15.83
C HIS A 331 -41.30 5.33 17.27
N GLN A 332 -40.08 4.83 17.48
CA GLN A 332 -39.45 4.76 18.81
C GLN A 332 -37.98 5.21 18.75
N SER A 333 -37.60 6.11 19.66
CA SER A 333 -36.23 6.59 19.89
C SER A 333 -36.04 6.87 21.38
N THR A 334 -34.99 6.31 21.99
CA THR A 334 -34.77 6.39 23.44
C THR A 334 -33.79 7.50 23.83
N ILE A 335 -34.21 8.32 24.80
CA ILE A 335 -33.35 9.30 25.48
C ILE A 335 -33.14 8.82 26.92
N LEU A 336 -31.90 8.92 27.41
CA LEU A 336 -31.53 8.57 28.79
C LEU A 336 -31.90 9.72 29.75
N THR A 337 -32.60 9.40 30.84
CA THR A 337 -32.98 10.34 31.90
C THR A 337 -32.04 10.26 33.10
N SER A 338 -32.09 11.26 33.98
CA SER A 338 -31.16 11.46 35.10
C SER A 338 -31.85 11.54 36.47
N SER A 339 -31.03 11.61 37.54
CA SER A 339 -31.39 11.66 38.97
C SER A 339 -31.64 10.29 39.65
N GLY A 340 -31.13 10.00 40.86
CA GLY A 340 -30.20 10.77 41.71
C GLY A 340 -30.11 10.24 43.15
N SER A 341 -29.30 10.90 44.00
CA SER A 341 -29.24 10.84 45.49
C SER A 341 -28.12 10.04 46.21
N ASN A 342 -27.33 10.79 46.99
CA ASN A 342 -26.80 10.50 48.34
C ASN A 342 -26.00 9.21 48.67
N LYS A 343 -24.69 9.40 48.93
CA LYS A 343 -24.14 9.30 50.30
C LYS A 343 -22.75 9.94 50.43
N ARG A 344 -22.51 10.66 51.55
CA ARG A 344 -21.19 11.16 51.96
C ARG A 344 -20.59 10.23 53.03
N ARG A 345 -19.29 9.99 52.99
CA ARG A 345 -18.47 9.79 54.20
C ARG A 345 -17.09 10.41 53.99
N ARG A 346 -16.57 11.02 55.05
CA ARG A 346 -15.21 11.60 55.11
C ARG A 346 -14.21 10.47 55.36
N LEU A 347 -12.98 10.66 54.86
CA LEU A 347 -11.80 10.54 55.70
C LEU A 347 -11.00 11.85 55.57
N ASP A 348 -10.18 12.10 56.58
CA ASP A 348 -9.41 13.33 56.79
C ASP A 348 -8.04 12.89 57.35
N GLY A 349 -6.97 13.63 57.07
CA GLY A 349 -5.61 13.20 57.38
C GLY A 349 -4.55 13.93 56.57
N ALA A 350 -3.81 14.81 57.24
CA ALA A 350 -2.56 15.40 56.76
C ALA A 350 -1.36 14.59 57.30
N GLU A 351 -0.17 15.22 57.37
CA GLU A 351 1.15 14.60 57.60
C GLU A 351 1.62 13.73 56.40
N GLU A 352 2.86 13.80 55.90
CA GLU A 352 4.01 14.67 56.22
C GLU A 352 4.85 14.88 54.93
N ILE A 353 5.57 16.00 54.81
CA ILE A 353 6.48 16.27 53.68
C ILE A 353 7.90 15.89 54.05
N VAL A 354 8.41 14.77 53.52
CA VAL A 354 9.85 14.44 53.58
C VAL A 354 10.53 14.87 52.28
N TYR A 355 11.23 16.00 52.35
CA TYR A 355 12.11 16.49 51.30
C TYR A 355 13.52 15.95 51.57
N LEU A 356 13.98 14.95 50.79
CA LEU A 356 15.37 14.53 50.78
C LEU A 356 15.88 14.49 49.33
N ALA A 357 16.87 15.34 49.05
CA ALA A 357 17.59 15.37 47.80
C ALA A 357 19.03 14.89 48.07
N ASP A 358 19.34 13.72 47.55
CA ASP A 358 20.70 13.23 47.23
C ASP A 358 20.53 12.13 46.15
N GLY A 359 21.52 11.83 45.32
CA GLY A 359 22.88 12.39 45.29
C GLY A 359 23.89 11.30 44.96
N ALA A 360 24.32 11.24 43.69
CA ALA A 360 25.19 10.19 43.13
C ALA A 360 24.61 8.75 43.17
N GLY A 361 25.31 7.79 42.56
CA GLY A 361 24.97 6.36 42.62
C GLY A 361 24.69 5.65 41.28
N THR A 362 24.93 6.28 40.13
CA THR A 362 24.96 5.54 38.85
C THR A 362 26.27 4.74 38.72
N ASP A 363 26.11 3.51 38.25
CA ASP A 363 27.15 2.58 37.80
C ASP A 363 28.09 1.97 38.86
N ALA A 364 27.77 0.74 39.24
CA ALA A 364 28.66 -0.20 39.94
C ALA A 364 28.64 -1.59 39.28
N GLN A 365 28.30 -1.69 37.98
CA GLN A 365 28.22 -2.97 37.25
C GLN A 365 28.92 -2.95 35.88
N VAL A 366 29.27 -1.78 35.31
CA VAL A 366 30.15 -1.71 34.13
C VAL A 366 31.63 -1.81 34.53
N ALA A 367 31.98 -1.39 35.74
CA ALA A 367 33.37 -1.38 36.23
C ALA A 367 33.99 -2.79 36.40
N ASP A 368 33.19 -3.82 36.69
CA ASP A 368 33.66 -5.18 36.94
C ASP A 368 33.97 -5.95 35.64
N LEU A 369 33.36 -5.56 34.52
CA LEU A 369 33.52 -6.21 33.22
C LEU A 369 34.81 -5.79 32.48
N MET A 370 35.52 -4.76 32.97
CA MET A 370 36.73 -4.20 32.35
C MET A 370 38.04 -4.68 33.00
N LYS A 371 38.01 -5.79 33.75
CA LYS A 371 39.16 -6.32 34.51
C LYS A 371 39.44 -7.82 34.29
N GLY A 372 38.88 -8.41 33.24
CA GLY A 372 39.02 -9.85 32.92
C GLY A 372 40.12 -10.21 31.92
N ASP A 373 40.34 -9.40 30.89
CA ASP A 373 41.18 -9.74 29.72
C ASP A 373 42.52 -8.97 29.69
N SER A 374 43.40 -9.21 30.67
CA SER A 374 44.80 -8.77 30.60
C SER A 374 45.75 -9.53 31.54
N ASP A 375 45.98 -10.83 31.29
CA ASP A 375 47.19 -11.57 31.72
C ASP A 375 47.25 -13.01 31.12
N GLU A 376 47.44 -13.12 29.79
CA GLU A 376 48.19 -14.21 29.12
C GLU A 376 48.66 -13.79 27.71
#